data_AF-A0A7J4PXC6-F1
#
_entry.id   AF-A0A7J4PXC6-F1
#
_cell.length_a   1.000
_cell.length_b   1.000
_cell.length_c   1.000
_cell.angle_alpha   90.00
_cell.angle_beta   90.00
_cell.angle_gamma   90.00
#
_symmetry.space_group_name_H-M   'P 1'
#
loop_
_entity.id
_entity.type
_entity.pdbx_description
1 polymer ?
#
loop_
_entity_poly.entity_id
_entity_poly.type
_entity_poly.pdbx_seq_one_letter_code
_entity_poly.pdbx_strand_id
1 'polypeptide(L)' 'MGRIPTDSIKKIIKSRSNPGIIISDAAAASIAKMLEKKAERIAKYAVQRARKRKSGTITEEDIDSYKIRFGD' A
#
# COMPACT_ATOMS: atom_id res chain seq x y z
N MET A 1 -13.51 -3.07 7.71
CA MET A 1 -12.38 -3.37 6.80
C MET A 1 -12.08 -2.08 6.04
N GLY A 2 -10.90 -1.47 6.24
CA GLY A 2 -10.56 -0.21 5.58
C GLY A 2 -10.33 -0.45 4.09
N ARG A 3 -11.16 0.17 3.24
CA ARG A 3 -10.97 0.18 1.79
C ARG A 3 -10.31 1.49 1.38
N ILE A 4 -9.41 1.44 0.42
CA ILE A 4 -8.82 2.65 -0.14
C ILE A 4 -9.89 3.33 -1.03
N PRO A 5 -10.26 4.60 -0.76
CA PRO A 5 -11.22 5.31 -1.60
C PRO A 5 -10.71 5.47 -3.03
N THR A 6 -11.55 5.16 -4.02
CA THR A 6 -11.20 5.28 -5.45
C THR A 6 -10.92 6.73 -5.84
N ASP A 7 -11.61 7.71 -5.23
CA ASP A 7 -11.35 9.14 -5.41
C ASP A 7 -9.92 9.55 -5.04
N SER A 8 -9.37 8.97 -3.97
CA SER A 8 -7.98 9.23 -3.57
C SER A 8 -7.01 8.72 -4.63
N ILE A 9 -7.26 7.53 -5.19
CA ILE A 9 -6.47 6.97 -6.29
C ILE A 9 -6.55 7.86 -7.53
N LYS A 10 -7.75 8.28 -7.92
CA LYS A 10 -7.97 9.20 -9.04
C LYS A 10 -7.17 10.50 -8.87
N LYS A 11 -7.20 11.10 -7.67
CA LYS A 11 -6.45 12.33 -7.35
C LYS A 11 -4.93 12.11 -7.44
N ILE A 12 -4.41 11.02 -6.88
CA ILE A 12 -2.97 10.69 -6.92
C ILE A 12 -2.49 10.46 -8.36
N ILE A 13 -3.29 9.78 -9.17
CA ILE A 13 -2.92 9.52 -10.57
C ILE A 13 -2.99 10.81 -11.37
N LYS A 14 -4.04 11.61 -11.20
CA LYS A 14 -4.18 12.90 -11.89
C LYS A 14 -3.04 13.87 -11.55
N SER A 15 -2.52 13.85 -10.31
CA SER A 15 -1.38 14.71 -9.93
C SER A 15 -0.03 14.24 -10.50
N ARG A 16 0.09 12.98 -10.90
CA ARG A 16 1.32 12.38 -11.46
C ARG A 16 1.28 12.13 -12.96
N SER A 17 0.11 12.20 -13.58
CA SER A 17 -0.12 11.91 -14.99
C SER A 17 -0.36 13.20 -15.77
N ASN A 18 -0.17 13.16 -17.09
CA ASN A 18 -0.52 14.27 -17.95
C ASN A 18 -1.99 14.70 -17.71
N PRO A 19 -2.29 16.01 -17.69
CA PRO A 19 -3.61 16.55 -17.35
C PRO A 19 -4.76 16.08 -18.26
N GLY A 20 -4.46 15.45 -19.41
CA GLY A 20 -5.43 14.87 -20.32
C GLY A 20 -5.82 13.41 -20.03
N ILE A 21 -5.16 12.70 -19.11
CA ILE A 21 -5.47 11.29 -18.83
C ILE A 21 -6.57 11.19 -17.77
N ILE A 22 -7.73 10.69 -18.18
CA ILE A 22 -8.86 10.38 -17.28
C ILE A 22 -8.81 8.89 -16.95
N ILE A 23 -8.84 8.55 -15.66
CA ILE A 23 -8.94 7.16 -15.21
C ILE A 23 -10.39 6.82 -14.85
N SER A 24 -10.88 5.68 -15.35
CA SER A 24 -12.21 5.18 -15.05
C SER A 24 -12.32 4.69 -13.60
N ASP A 25 -13.54 4.62 -13.05
CA ASP A 25 -13.79 4.07 -11.73
C ASP A 25 -13.33 2.62 -11.58
N ALA A 26 -13.55 1.79 -12.60
CA ALA A 26 -13.13 0.39 -12.60
C ALA A 26 -11.60 0.24 -12.54
N ALA A 27 -10.86 1.10 -13.25
CA ALA A 27 -9.41 1.12 -13.20
C ALA A 27 -8.91 1.60 -11.83
N ALA A 28 -9.50 2.68 -11.29
CA ALA A 28 -9.17 3.17 -9.95
C ALA A 28 -9.44 2.12 -8.86
N ALA A 29 -10.56 1.38 -8.95
CA ALA A 29 -10.90 0.29 -8.05
C ALA A 29 -9.91 -0.89 -8.15
N SER A 30 -9.46 -1.22 -9.37
CA SER A 30 -8.47 -2.28 -9.57
C SER A 30 -7.12 -1.91 -8.94
N ILE A 31 -6.68 -0.67 -9.12
CA ILE A 31 -5.46 -0.14 -8.49
C ILE A 31 -5.59 -0.13 -6.96
N ALA A 32 -6.72 0.35 -6.43
CA ALA A 32 -7.00 0.33 -4.99
C ALA A 32 -6.87 -1.10 -4.43
N LYS A 33 -7.47 -2.09 -5.09
CA LYS A 33 -7.39 -3.51 -4.69
C LYS A 33 -5.96 -4.06 -4.73
N MET A 34 -5.14 -3.64 -5.71
CA MET A 34 -3.73 -4.03 -5.78
C MET A 34 -2.93 -3.42 -4.61
N LEU A 35 -3.16 -2.15 -4.31
CA LEU A 35 -2.52 -1.46 -3.19
C LEU A 35 -2.93 -2.06 -1.84
N GLU A 36 -4.20 -2.42 -1.66
CA GLU A 36 -4.70 -3.13 -0.48
C GLU A 36 -3.98 -4.47 -0.28
N LYS A 37 -3.86 -5.28 -1.34
CA LYS A 37 -3.12 -6.55 -1.27
C LYS A 37 -1.65 -6.35 -0.92
N LYS A 38 -1.02 -5.30 -1.46
CA LYS A 38 0.37 -4.97 -1.15
C LYS A 38 0.52 -4.51 0.30
N ALA A 39 -0.36 -3.64 0.77
CA ALA A 39 -0.41 -3.20 2.16
C ALA A 39 -0.62 -4.39 3.12
N GLU A 40 -1.49 -5.33 2.77
CA GLU A 40 -1.70 -6.56 3.56
C GLU A 40 -0.42 -7.41 3.65
N ARG A 41 0.32 -7.57 2.53
CA ARG A 41 1.60 -8.29 2.53
C ARG A 41 2.64 -7.62 3.41
N ILE A 42 2.79 -6.30 3.30
CA ILE A 42 3.70 -5.51 4.12
C ILE A 42 3.31 -5.64 5.60
N ALA A 43 2.03 -5.48 5.93
CA ALA A 43 1.53 -5.59 7.30
C ALA A 43 1.78 -6.97 7.89
N LYS A 44 1.50 -8.06 7.16
CA LYS A 44 1.78 -9.43 7.62
C LYS A 44 3.26 -9.61 7.94
N TYR A 45 4.15 -9.12 7.08
CA TYR A 45 5.58 -9.22 7.30
C TYR A 45 6.03 -8.39 8.52
N ALA A 46 5.56 -7.15 8.62
CA ALA A 46 5.88 -6.25 9.72
C ALA A 46 5.40 -6.80 11.07
N VAL A 47 4.20 -7.40 11.12
CA VAL A 47 3.69 -8.12 12.29
C VAL A 47 4.60 -9.30 12.66
N GLN A 48 5.05 -10.10 11.69
CA GLN A 48 5.97 -11.20 11.98
C GLN A 48 7.29 -10.71 12.56
N ARG A 49 7.82 -9.59 12.05
CA ARG A 49 9.07 -9.01 12.55
C ARG A 49 8.90 -8.41 13.94
N ALA A 50 7.82 -7.65 14.17
CA ALA A 50 7.46 -7.13 15.48
C ALA A 50 7.35 -8.26 16.53
N ARG A 51 6.73 -9.39 16.15
CA ARG A 51 6.69 -10.60 17.00
C ARG A 51 8.07 -11.19 17.28
N LYS A 52 8.96 -11.27 16.29
CA LYS A 52 10.33 -11.78 16.46
C LYS A 52 11.14 -10.96 17.46
N ARG A 53 10.95 -9.64 17.48
CA ARG A 53 11.56 -8.74 18.48
C ARG A 53 10.77 -8.64 19.79
N LYS A 54 9.74 -9.49 19.99
CA LYS A 54 8.86 -9.50 21.17
C LYS A 54 8.18 -8.15 21.46
N SER A 55 7.91 -7.36 20.41
CA SER A 55 7.18 -6.09 20.52
C SER A 55 5.73 -6.24 20.04
N GLY A 56 4.81 -5.62 20.76
CA GLY A 56 3.39 -5.50 20.35
C GLY A 56 3.14 -4.39 19.33
N THR A 57 4.15 -3.56 19.05
CA THR A 57 4.04 -2.39 18.17
C THR A 57 4.76 -2.65 16.85
N ILE A 58 4.20 -2.20 15.74
CA ILE A 58 4.90 -2.16 14.44
C ILE A 58 5.62 -0.82 14.34
N THR A 59 6.91 -0.85 14.01
CA THR A 59 7.72 0.36 13.79
C THR A 59 8.11 0.52 12.33
N GLU A 60 8.62 1.70 11.98
CA GLU A 60 9.14 1.98 10.65
C GLU A 60 10.22 0.97 10.22
N GLU A 61 11.13 0.59 11.12
CA GLU A 61 12.14 -0.44 10.86
C GLU A 61 11.54 -1.80 10.44
N ASP A 62 10.36 -2.14 10.96
CA ASP A 62 9.68 -3.38 10.58
C ASP A 62 9.16 -3.31 9.14
N ILE A 63 8.71 -2.14 8.71
CA ILE A 63 8.24 -1.85 7.36
C ILE A 63 9.41 -1.75 6.38
N ASP A 64 10.47 -0.99 6.71
CA ASP A 64 11.61 -0.79 5.82
C ASP A 64 12.37 -2.08 5.52
N SER A 65 12.39 -3.00 6.48
CA SER A 65 12.97 -4.30 6.24
C SER A 65 12.21 -5.18 5.25
N TYR A 66 10.95 -4.85 4.95
CA TYR A 66 10.23 -5.45 3.83
C TYR A 66 10.85 -5.01 2.50
N LYS A 67 11.18 -3.71 2.34
CA LYS A 67 11.79 -3.16 1.12
C LYS A 67 13.13 -3.84 0.82
N ILE A 68 13.98 -3.98 1.84
CA ILE A 68 15.29 -4.64 1.73
C ILE A 68 15.15 -6.10 1.25
N ARG A 69 14.11 -6.81 1.69
CA ARG A 69 13.93 -8.24 1.42
C ARG A 69 13.22 -8.54 0.10
N PHE A 70 12.34 -7.66 -0.36
CA PHE A 70 11.49 -7.90 -1.53
C PHE A 70 11.76 -6.96 -2.71
N GLY A 71 12.70 -6.03 -2.58
CA GLY A 71 13.21 -5.22 -3.70
C GLY A 71 12.19 -4.25 -4.29
N ASP A 72 11.47 -3.54 -3.43
CA ASP A 72 10.51 -2.49 -3.79
C ASP A 72 11.13 -1.08 -3.76
#